data_AF-A0A929BAY5-F1
#
_entry.id   AF-A0A929BAY5-F1
#
_cell.length_a   1.000
_cell.length_b   1.000
_cell.length_c   1.000
_cell.angle_alpha   90.00
_cell.angle_beta   90.00
_cell.angle_gamma   90.00
#
_symmetry.space_group_name_H-M   'P 1'
#
loop_
_entity.id
_entity.type
_entity.pdbx_description
1 polymer ?
#
loop_
_entity_poly.entity_id
_entity_poly.type
_entity_poly.pdbx_seq_one_letter_code
_entity_poly.pdbx_strand_id
1 'polypeptide(L)'
;MSGFEANAGEFTSVASGIRAQADPVRDQHGAKLGDLGMGQGDFGREHGENFQGFQDGMDKLAKCVTSMADAMDDFAGKLEQTGSGYDWSDAESSATVEKSGE
;
A
#
# COMPACT_ATOMS: atom_id res chain seq x y z
N MET A 1 3.72 24.81 22.01
CA MET A 1 4.24 23.55 21.43
C MET A 1 3.47 23.34 20.13
N SER A 2 4.13 23.37 18.96
CA SER A 2 3.46 23.14 17.65
C SER A 2 4.20 22.11 16.78
N GLY A 3 5.18 21.40 17.35
CA GLY A 3 6.09 20.54 16.59
C GLY A 3 5.65 19.08 16.48
N PHE A 4 4.81 18.59 17.40
CA PHE A 4 4.40 17.18 17.45
C PHE A 4 3.06 16.92 16.74
N GLU A 5 2.03 17.75 16.96
CA GLU A 5 0.75 17.68 16.22
C GLU A 5 0.93 17.87 14.70
N ALA A 6 1.85 18.78 14.29
CA ALA A 6 2.18 18.97 12.87
C ALA A 6 2.76 17.69 12.24
N ASN A 7 3.54 16.92 13.01
CA ASN A 7 4.15 15.67 12.58
C ASN A 7 3.11 14.55 12.42
N ALA A 8 2.17 14.42 13.37
CA ALA A 8 1.08 13.43 13.30
C ALA A 8 0.14 13.69 12.10
N GLY A 9 -0.16 14.96 11.81
CA GLY A 9 -0.92 15.36 10.63
C GLY A 9 -0.17 15.06 9.31
N GLU A 10 1.14 15.30 9.27
CA GLU A 10 1.98 14.97 8.12
C GLU A 10 2.07 13.46 7.87
N PHE A 11 2.20 12.63 8.92
CA PHE A 11 2.21 11.17 8.78
C PHE A 11 0.89 10.62 8.21
N THR A 12 -0.24 11.14 8.69
CA THR A 12 -1.57 10.75 8.21
C THR A 12 -1.79 11.18 6.75
N SER A 13 -1.32 12.37 6.38
CA SER A 13 -1.36 12.88 5.01
C SER A 13 -0.52 12.02 4.05
N VAL A 14 0.71 11.67 4.45
CA VAL A 14 1.60 10.80 3.67
C VAL A 14 1.03 9.39 3.53
N ALA A 15 0.48 8.82 4.61
CA ALA A 15 -0.20 7.51 4.57
C ALA A 15 -1.36 7.50 3.56
N SER A 16 -2.20 8.55 3.59
CA SER A 16 -3.31 8.70 2.63
C SER A 16 -2.82 8.82 1.20
N GLY A 17 -1.73 9.56 0.96
CA GLY A 17 -1.10 9.65 -0.35
C GLY A 17 -0.54 8.32 -0.86
N ILE A 18 0.05 7.52 0.02
CA ILE A 18 0.56 6.18 -0.31
C ILE A 18 -0.58 5.25 -0.72
N ARG A 19 -1.69 5.22 0.03
CA ARG A 19 -2.87 4.40 -0.33
C ARG A 19 -3.48 4.80 -1.66
N ALA A 20 -3.60 6.10 -1.92
CA ALA A 20 -4.10 6.60 -3.19
C ALA A 20 -3.24 6.17 -4.40
N GLN A 21 -1.95 5.88 -4.19
CA GLN A 21 -1.08 5.30 -5.22
C GLN A 21 -1.11 3.76 -5.22
N ALA A 22 -1.39 3.11 -4.09
CA ALA A 22 -1.51 1.66 -3.98
C ALA A 22 -2.79 1.11 -4.66
N ASP A 23 -3.92 1.79 -4.48
CA ASP A 23 -5.21 1.41 -5.06
C ASP A 23 -5.16 1.19 -6.59
N PRO A 24 -4.64 2.11 -7.42
CA PRO A 24 -4.55 1.86 -8.87
C PRO A 24 -3.57 0.73 -9.21
N VAL A 25 -2.52 0.50 -8.42
CA VAL A 25 -1.59 -0.62 -8.61
C VAL A 25 -2.30 -1.95 -8.37
N ARG A 26 -3.06 -2.06 -7.29
CA ARG A 26 -3.85 -3.26 -6.97
C ARG A 26 -4.98 -3.49 -7.97
N ASP A 27 -5.80 -2.47 -8.17
CA ASP A 27 -7.11 -2.63 -8.81
C ASP A 27 -7.04 -2.51 -10.34
N GLN A 28 -6.03 -1.80 -10.88
CA GLN A 28 -5.87 -1.66 -12.33
C GLN A 28 -4.72 -2.47 -12.89
N HIS A 29 -3.55 -2.49 -12.26
CA HIS A 29 -2.37 -3.12 -12.86
C HIS A 29 -2.32 -4.63 -12.60
N GLY A 30 -2.65 -5.09 -11.39
CA GLY A 30 -2.74 -6.52 -11.07
C GLY A 30 -3.79 -7.25 -11.90
N ALA A 31 -5.01 -6.69 -12.00
CA ALA A 31 -6.10 -7.28 -12.77
C ALA A 31 -5.82 -7.29 -14.29
N LYS A 32 -5.28 -6.21 -14.85
CA LYS A 32 -4.96 -6.13 -16.29
C LYS A 32 -3.85 -7.08 -16.73
N LEU A 33 -2.93 -7.45 -15.83
CA LEU A 33 -1.89 -8.44 -16.11
C LEU A 33 -2.45 -9.86 -16.16
N GLY A 34 -3.42 -10.19 -15.30
CA GLY A 34 -4.13 -11.47 -15.35
C GLY A 34 -5.11 -11.59 -16.53
N ASP A 35 -5.64 -10.46 -17.01
CA ASP A 35 -6.70 -10.39 -18.02
C ASP A 35 -6.24 -9.76 -19.34
N LEU A 36 -5.02 -10.09 -19.80
CA LEU A 36 -4.50 -9.61 -21.08
C LEU A 36 -5.33 -10.07 -22.30
N GLY A 37 -6.35 -10.91 -22.11
CA GLY A 37 -7.22 -11.41 -23.17
C GLY A 37 -6.51 -12.33 -24.16
N MET A 38 -5.24 -12.70 -23.92
CA MET A 38 -4.48 -13.62 -24.75
C MET A 38 -4.79 -15.06 -24.36
N GLY A 39 -5.35 -15.82 -25.30
CA GLY A 39 -5.54 -17.25 -25.21
C GLY A 39 -4.49 -18.02 -26.01
N GLN A 40 -4.49 -19.34 -25.87
CA GLN A 40 -3.56 -20.22 -26.59
C GLN A 40 -3.66 -20.06 -28.12
N GLY A 41 -4.83 -19.69 -28.64
CA GLY A 41 -5.05 -19.43 -30.07
C GLY A 41 -4.25 -18.24 -30.61
N ASP A 42 -3.91 -17.26 -29.76
CA ASP A 42 -3.19 -16.04 -30.16
C ASP A 42 -1.69 -16.27 -30.33
N PHE A 43 -1.15 -17.37 -29.79
CA PHE A 43 0.24 -17.77 -29.93
C PHE A 43 0.53 -18.45 -31.28
N GLY A 44 -0.52 -18.81 -32.04
CA GLY A 44 -0.39 -19.56 -33.28
C GLY A 44 0.06 -21.01 -33.06
N ARG A 45 -0.13 -21.83 -34.10
CA ARG A 45 0.03 -23.30 -34.00
C ARG A 45 1.45 -23.76 -33.65
N GLU A 46 2.46 -22.98 -34.01
CA GLU A 46 3.89 -23.28 -33.75
C GLU A 46 4.36 -22.87 -32.36
N HIS A 47 3.69 -21.95 -31.66
CA HIS A 47 4.13 -21.45 -30.35
C HIS A 47 3.14 -21.74 -29.22
N GLY A 48 2.10 -22.53 -29.48
CA GLY A 48 1.11 -22.94 -28.48
C GLY A 48 1.69 -23.71 -27.29
N GLU A 49 2.89 -24.30 -27.43
CA GLU A 49 3.65 -24.92 -26.33
C GLU A 49 4.21 -23.89 -25.32
N ASN A 50 4.45 -22.65 -25.76
CA ASN A 50 4.98 -21.57 -24.92
C ASN A 50 3.88 -20.82 -24.15
N PHE A 51 2.61 -21.07 -24.49
CA PHE A 51 1.46 -20.39 -23.88
C PHE A 51 1.40 -20.62 -22.36
N GLN A 52 1.65 -21.84 -21.89
CA GLN A 52 1.65 -22.15 -20.46
C GLN A 52 2.72 -21.34 -19.72
N GLY A 53 3.93 -21.25 -20.26
CA GLY A 53 5.02 -20.47 -19.66
C GLY A 53 4.74 -18.98 -19.64
N PHE A 54 4.08 -18.46 -20.68
CA PHE A 54 3.60 -17.09 -20.70
C PHE A 54 2.54 -16.84 -19.62
N GLN A 55 1.52 -17.69 -19.53
CA GLN A 55 0.45 -17.57 -18.54
C GLN A 55 0.99 -17.60 -17.11
N ASP A 56 1.88 -18.55 -16.81
CA ASP A 56 2.55 -18.66 -15.51
C ASP A 56 3.40 -17.41 -15.20
N GLY A 57 4.04 -16.82 -16.21
CA GLY A 57 4.82 -15.59 -16.08
C GLY A 57 3.94 -14.37 -15.78
N MET A 58 2.82 -14.25 -16.49
CA MET A 58 1.85 -13.18 -16.28
C MET A 58 1.21 -13.25 -14.88
N ASP A 59 0.86 -14.45 -14.42
CA ASP A 59 0.34 -14.68 -13.06
C ASP A 59 1.34 -14.27 -11.98
N LYS A 60 2.64 -14.57 -12.18
CA LYS A 60 3.71 -14.15 -11.25
C LYS A 60 3.87 -12.64 -11.22
N LEU A 61 3.80 -11.98 -12.38
CA LEU A 61 3.85 -10.53 -12.46
C LEU A 61 2.64 -9.89 -11.76
N ALA A 62 1.43 -10.40 -12.00
CA ALA A 62 0.22 -9.94 -11.32
C ALA A 62 0.36 -10.05 -9.79
N LYS A 63 0.82 -11.21 -9.28
CA LYS A 63 1.08 -11.41 -7.84
C LYS A 63 2.12 -10.45 -7.27
N CYS A 64 3.19 -10.17 -8.02
CA CYS A 64 4.23 -9.23 -7.60
C CYS A 64 3.67 -7.81 -7.46
N VAL A 65 2.85 -7.38 -8.43
CA VAL A 65 2.20 -6.07 -8.42
C VAL A 65 1.21 -5.96 -7.26
N THR A 66 0.39 -6.98 -7.01
CA THR A 66 -0.50 -7.02 -5.84
C THR A 66 0.29 -6.95 -4.53
N SER A 67 1.37 -7.75 -4.39
CA SER A 67 2.21 -7.75 -3.20
C SER A 67 2.88 -6.39 -2.93
N MET A 68 3.20 -5.64 -3.99
CA MET A 68 3.72 -4.27 -3.84
C MET A 68 2.66 -3.32 -3.30
N ALA A 69 1.43 -3.40 -3.80
CA ALA A 69 0.32 -2.60 -3.28
C ALA A 69 0.01 -2.95 -1.81
N ASP A 70 0.01 -4.24 -1.46
CA ASP A 70 -0.18 -4.68 -0.07
C ASP A 70 0.91 -4.13 0.86
N ALA A 71 2.17 -4.13 0.41
CA ALA A 71 3.28 -3.56 1.17
C ALA A 71 3.16 -2.03 1.35
N MET A 72 2.59 -1.34 0.36
CA MET A 72 2.29 0.10 0.45
C MET A 72 1.18 0.37 1.48
N ASP A 73 0.12 -0.44 1.49
CA ASP A 73 -0.96 -0.35 2.48
C ASP A 73 -0.45 -0.64 3.91
N ASP A 74 0.39 -1.67 4.07
CA ASP A 74 1.03 -1.99 5.35
C ASP A 74 1.93 -0.84 5.84
N PHE A 75 2.68 -0.21 4.95
CA PHE A 75 3.52 0.94 5.29
C PHE A 75 2.67 2.15 5.67
N ALA A 76 1.59 2.45 4.94
CA ALA A 76 0.65 3.50 5.30
C ALA A 76 0.00 3.25 6.66
N GLY A 77 -0.41 2.01 6.95
CA GLY A 77 -0.96 1.63 8.26
C GLY A 77 0.02 1.84 9.41
N LYS A 78 1.31 1.56 9.21
CA LYS A 78 2.36 1.82 10.21
C LYS A 78 2.59 3.32 10.44
N LEU A 79 2.47 4.15 9.41
CA LEU A 79 2.58 5.60 9.54
C LEU A 79 1.41 6.18 10.36
N GLU A 80 0.19 5.71 10.14
CA GLU A 80 -0.99 6.13 10.92
C GLU A 80 -0.90 5.70 12.39
N GLN A 81 -0.43 4.47 12.65
CA GLN A 81 -0.18 4.00 14.02
C GLN A 81 0.89 4.86 14.71
N THR A 82 1.93 5.26 13.98
CA THR A 82 2.97 6.14 14.50
C THR A 82 2.41 7.53 14.83
N GLY A 83 1.60 8.13 13.95
CA GLY A 83 0.90 9.39 14.21
C GLY A 83 0.00 9.32 15.44
N SER A 84 -0.82 8.27 15.54
CA SER A 84 -1.73 8.05 16.68
C SER A 84 -0.99 7.84 18.00
N GLY A 85 0.19 7.20 17.96
CA GLY A 85 1.05 7.03 19.14
C GLY A 85 1.62 8.36 19.66
N TYR A 86 1.92 9.29 18.77
CA TYR A 86 2.31 10.65 19.16
C TYR A 86 1.16 11.41 19.82
N ASP A 87 -0.05 11.35 19.27
CA ASP A 87 -1.23 12.00 19.85
C ASP A 87 -1.55 11.47 21.26
N TRP A 88 -1.42 10.16 21.47
CA TRP A 88 -1.64 9.55 22.79
C TRP A 88 -0.58 9.99 23.81
N SER A 89 0.69 10.02 23.42
CA SER A 89 1.80 10.46 24.28
C SER A 89 1.68 11.94 24.68
N ASP A 90 1.19 12.79 23.78
CA ASP A 90 0.97 14.22 24.05
C ASP A 90 -0.23 14.45 24.97
N ALA A 91 -1.32 13.70 24.79
CA ALA A 91 -2.47 13.72 25.70
C ALA A 91 -2.11 13.26 27.13
N GLU A 92 -1.25 12.24 27.26
CA GLU A 92 -0.80 11.75 28.56
C GLU A 92 0.20 12.72 29.22
N SER A 93 1.10 13.29 28.43
CA SER A 93 2.09 14.27 28.89
C SER A 93 1.43 15.58 29.34
N SER A 94 0.47 16.10 28.56
CA SER A 94 -0.29 17.31 28.91
C SER A 94 -1.12 17.12 30.19
N ALA A 95 -1.83 15.99 30.33
CA ALA A 95 -2.58 15.67 31.54
C ALA A 95 -1.69 15.50 32.78
N THR A 96 -0.45 15.01 32.60
CA THR A 96 0.53 14.86 33.70
C THR A 96 1.12 16.20 34.11
N VAL A 97 1.42 17.08 33.15
CA VAL A 97 1.90 18.44 33.41
C VAL A 97 0.82 19.30 34.10
N GLU A 98 -0.43 19.21 33.66
CA GLU A 98 -1.56 19.89 34.35
C GLU A 98 -1.70 19.42 35.79
N LYS A 99 -1.58 18.11 36.06
CA LYS A 99 -1.63 17.57 37.43
C LYS A 99 -0.42 17.90 38.30
N SER A 100 0.73 18.18 37.71
CA SER A 100 1.98 18.46 38.44
C SER A 100 2.21 19.95 38.67
N GLY A 101 1.33 20.81 38.13
CA GLY A 101 1.39 22.27 38.23
C GLY A 101 0.50 22.87 39.34
N GLU A 102 -0.22 22.05 40.12
CA GLU A 102 -0.92 22.44 41.36
C GLU A 102 -0.07 22.11 42.60
#